data_AF-A0A1H8YKA0-F1
#
_entry.id   AF-A0A1H8YKA0-F1
#
_cell.length_a   1.000
_cell.length_b   1.000
_cell.length_c   1.000
_cell.angle_alpha   90.00
_cell.angle_beta   90.00
_cell.angle_gamma   90.00
#
_symmetry.space_group_name_H-M   'P 1'
#
loop_
_entity.id
_entity.type
_entity.pdbx_description
1 polymer ?
#
loop_
_entity_poly.entity_id
_entity_poly.type
_entity_poly.pdbx_seq_one_letter_code
_entity_poly.pdbx_strand_id
1 'polypeptide(L)'
;MTHPHGYTRDRYVQAVLGLLDHLGLDRAHFLGHSHGGFVAQRLALAHPERVAGVVHYDSAPVTGPEHGEEAMAKVQEFAARNEGNPELPAVLAAFASLGALRLAAGGVERSGHFAHLEEPEAFARAVVDFAAR
;
A
#
# COMPACT_ATOMS: atom_id res chain seq x y z
N MET A 1 -11.18 -6.36 -7.70
CA MET A 1 -11.95 -5.12 -7.53
C MET A 1 -11.63 -4.20 -8.70
N THR A 2 -12.66 -3.70 -9.37
CA THR A 2 -12.55 -2.75 -10.47
C THR A 2 -12.54 -1.34 -9.89
N HIS A 3 -11.58 -0.52 -10.28
CA HIS A 3 -11.55 0.91 -9.97
C HIS A 3 -11.93 1.67 -11.26
N PRO A 4 -12.76 2.73 -11.21
CA PRO A 4 -13.25 3.42 -12.41
C PRO A 4 -12.12 3.97 -13.31
N HIS A 5 -10.98 4.30 -12.72
CA HIS A 5 -9.77 4.77 -13.43
C HIS A 5 -8.71 3.67 -13.65
N GLY A 6 -9.04 2.41 -13.35
CA GLY A 6 -8.14 1.28 -13.54
C GLY A 6 -6.99 1.18 -12.54
N TYR A 7 -7.06 1.87 -11.40
CA TYR A 7 -6.11 1.71 -10.28
C TYR A 7 -6.33 0.36 -9.58
N THR A 8 -5.80 -0.70 -10.19
CA THR A 8 -5.86 -2.06 -9.67
C THR A 8 -4.47 -2.53 -9.29
N ARG A 9 -4.40 -3.46 -8.33
CA ARG A 9 -3.13 -4.11 -7.97
C ARG A 9 -2.47 -4.78 -9.17
N ASP A 10 -3.25 -5.41 -10.04
CA ASP A 10 -2.73 -6.03 -11.26
C ASP A 10 -2.11 -4.97 -12.19
N ARG A 11 -2.69 -3.77 -12.30
CA ARG A 11 -2.07 -2.68 -13.08
C ARG A 11 -0.75 -2.22 -12.47
N TYR A 12 -0.67 -2.09 -11.15
CA TYR A 12 0.60 -1.75 -10.49
C TYR A 12 1.65 -2.85 -10.67
N VAL A 13 1.24 -4.13 -10.65
CA VAL A 13 2.14 -5.26 -10.97
C VAL A 13 2.70 -5.13 -12.38
N GLN A 14 1.86 -4.82 -13.38
CA GLN A 14 2.33 -4.63 -14.76
C GLN A 14 3.32 -3.45 -14.86
N ALA A 15 3.09 -2.36 -14.13
CA ALA A 15 4.04 -1.25 -14.08
C ALA A 15 5.40 -1.66 -13.49
N VAL A 16 5.41 -2.48 -12.44
CA VAL A 16 6.65 -3.01 -11.86
C VAL A 16 7.38 -3.93 -12.83
N LEU A 17 6.67 -4.82 -13.54
CA LEU A 17 7.28 -5.69 -14.55
C LEU A 17 7.90 -4.87 -15.68
N GLY A 18 7.17 -3.88 -16.20
CA GLY A 18 7.69 -2.98 -17.23
C GLY A 18 8.92 -2.21 -16.77
N LEU A 19 8.98 -1.81 -15.49
CA LEU A 19 10.16 -1.18 -14.91
C LEU A 19 11.35 -2.15 -14.84
N LEU A 20 11.15 -3.39 -14.39
CA LEU A 20 12.20 -4.40 -14.37
C LEU A 20 12.75 -4.66 -15.77
N ASP A 21 11.87 -4.81 -16.77
CA ASP A 21 12.26 -5.03 -18.16
C ASP A 21 13.04 -3.84 -18.71
N HIS A 22 12.60 -2.61 -18.42
CA HIS A 22 13.30 -1.40 -18.82
C HIS A 22 14.71 -1.28 -18.21
N LEU A 23 14.86 -1.71 -16.95
CA LEU A 23 16.13 -1.73 -16.24
C LEU A 23 17.02 -2.95 -16.59
N GLY A 24 16.52 -3.89 -17.40
CA GLY A 24 17.23 -5.14 -17.72
C GLY A 24 17.39 -6.05 -16.51
N LEU A 25 16.47 -5.99 -15.55
CA LEU A 25 16.49 -6.80 -14.33
C LEU A 25 15.57 -8.02 -14.48
N ASP A 26 16.17 -9.21 -14.47
CA ASP A 26 15.41 -10.45 -14.50
C ASP A 26 14.62 -10.67 -13.21
N ARG A 27 15.22 -10.34 -12.06
CA ARG A 27 14.69 -10.63 -10.72
C ARG A 27 15.17 -9.61 -9.69
N ALA A 28 14.31 -9.19 -8.75
CA ALA A 28 14.66 -8.20 -7.72
C ALA A 28 14.02 -8.47 -6.34
N HIS A 29 14.59 -7.88 -5.27
CA HIS A 29 13.96 -7.82 -3.96
C HIS A 29 13.00 -6.62 -3.88
N PHE A 30 11.86 -6.79 -3.21
CA PHE A 30 10.85 -5.74 -3.08
C PHE A 30 10.59 -5.41 -1.61
N LEU A 31 10.65 -4.14 -1.26
CA LEU A 31 10.10 -3.64 0.00
C LEU A 31 8.74 -3.01 -0.30
N GLY A 32 7.69 -3.58 0.29
CA GLY A 32 6.32 -3.08 0.15
C GLY A 32 5.87 -2.39 1.43
N HIS A 33 5.56 -1.10 1.34
CA HIS A 33 4.99 -0.31 2.43
C HIS A 33 3.48 -0.09 2.24
N SER A 34 2.66 -0.37 3.27
CA SER A 34 1.21 -0.19 3.22
C SER A 34 0.59 -0.84 1.97
N HIS A 35 -0.10 -0.08 1.11
CA HIS A 35 -0.64 -0.58 -0.16
C HIS A 35 0.44 -1.20 -1.08
N GLY A 36 1.68 -0.70 -1.04
CA GLY A 36 2.80 -1.28 -1.77
C GLY A 36 3.11 -2.73 -1.35
N GLY A 37 2.85 -3.09 -0.09
CA GLY A 37 2.92 -4.47 0.38
C GLY A 37 1.90 -5.37 -0.31
N PHE A 38 0.71 -4.86 -0.64
CA PHE A 38 -0.29 -5.63 -1.38
C PHE A 38 0.10 -5.84 -2.84
N VAL A 39 0.75 -4.85 -3.45
CA VAL A 39 1.29 -4.96 -4.82
C VAL A 39 2.44 -5.96 -4.85
N ALA A 40 3.38 -5.88 -3.90
CA ALA A 40 4.51 -6.80 -3.80
C ALA A 40 4.06 -8.26 -3.57
N GLN A 41 3.05 -8.48 -2.72
CA GLN A 41 2.42 -9.80 -2.55
C GLN A 41 1.83 -10.31 -3.87
N ARG A 42 1.07 -9.45 -4.56
CA ARG A 42 0.43 -9.83 -5.83
C ARG A 42 1.45 -10.16 -6.90
N LEU A 43 2.54 -9.39 -7.00
CA LEU A 43 3.66 -9.65 -7.89
C LEU A 43 4.30 -11.01 -7.58
N ALA A 44 4.63 -11.27 -6.30
CA ALA A 44 5.27 -12.52 -5.89
C ALA A 44 4.40 -13.75 -6.16
N LEU A 45 3.07 -13.61 -6.05
CA LEU A 45 2.12 -14.68 -6.34
C LEU A 45 1.93 -14.91 -7.85
N ALA A 46 1.89 -13.86 -8.65
CA ALA A 46 1.61 -13.94 -10.09
C ALA A 46 2.87 -14.20 -10.93
N HIS A 47 4.03 -13.70 -10.48
CA HIS A 47 5.31 -13.70 -11.19
C HIS A 47 6.48 -14.03 -10.23
N PRO A 48 6.46 -15.19 -9.55
CA PRO A 48 7.49 -15.56 -8.57
C PRO A 48 8.91 -15.59 -9.17
N GLU A 49 9.04 -15.88 -10.45
CA GLU A 49 10.30 -15.87 -11.20
C GLU A 49 10.96 -14.48 -11.23
N ARG A 50 10.16 -13.41 -11.13
CA ARG A 50 10.63 -12.02 -11.12
C ARG A 50 10.96 -11.50 -9.72
N VAL A 51 10.72 -12.30 -8.66
CA VAL A 51 10.86 -11.87 -7.26
C VAL A 51 11.94 -12.66 -6.51
N ALA A 52 12.99 -11.96 -6.07
CA ALA A 52 14.07 -12.49 -5.24
C ALA A 52 13.66 -12.67 -3.78
N GLY A 53 12.76 -11.81 -3.31
CA GLY A 53 12.17 -11.84 -1.98
C GLY A 53 11.35 -10.59 -1.72
N VAL A 54 10.51 -10.62 -0.68
CA VAL A 54 9.66 -9.50 -0.30
C VAL A 54 9.86 -9.17 1.17
N VAL A 55 10.02 -7.88 1.46
CA VAL A 55 9.99 -7.30 2.81
C VAL A 55 8.69 -6.53 2.96
N HIS A 56 7.87 -6.90 3.94
CA HIS A 56 6.66 -6.16 4.28
C HIS A 56 6.98 -5.18 5.39
N TYR A 57 6.72 -3.90 5.13
CA TYR A 57 6.88 -2.84 6.11
C TYR A 57 5.53 -2.17 6.33
N ASP A 58 5.02 -2.22 7.57
CA ASP A 58 3.73 -1.62 7.95
C ASP A 58 2.59 -1.88 6.92
N SER A 59 2.37 -3.17 6.64
CA SER A 59 1.37 -3.68 5.70
C SER A 59 0.66 -4.89 6.31
N ALA A 60 -0.45 -5.32 5.70
CA ALA A 60 -1.16 -6.51 6.11
C ALA A 60 -0.84 -7.74 5.23
N PRO A 61 -0.97 -8.96 5.78
CA PRO A 61 -0.86 -10.22 5.02
C PRO A 61 -2.10 -10.52 4.17
N VAL A 62 -3.17 -9.74 4.34
CA VAL A 62 -4.46 -9.93 3.69
C VAL A 62 -4.95 -8.63 3.08
N THR A 63 -5.78 -8.75 2.04
CA THR A 63 -6.08 -7.63 1.13
C THR A 63 -7.54 -7.56 0.67
N GLY A 64 -8.38 -8.50 1.10
CA GLY A 64 -9.82 -8.53 0.87
C GLY A 64 -10.60 -7.95 2.05
N PRO A 65 -11.91 -8.25 2.16
CA PRO A 65 -12.76 -7.81 3.27
C PRO A 65 -12.17 -8.12 4.65
N GLU A 66 -11.43 -9.21 4.76
CA GLU A 66 -10.73 -9.64 5.98
C GLU A 66 -9.66 -8.65 6.48
N HIS A 67 -9.20 -7.73 5.62
CA HIS A 67 -8.23 -6.71 6.01
C HIS A 67 -8.76 -5.78 7.11
N GLY A 68 -10.05 -5.44 7.07
CA GLY A 68 -10.66 -4.60 8.11
C GLY A 68 -10.73 -5.31 9.46
N GLU A 69 -11.01 -6.62 9.45
CA GLU A 69 -11.03 -7.47 10.65
C GLU A 69 -9.64 -7.57 11.27
N GLU A 70 -8.61 -7.82 10.45
CA GLU A 70 -7.21 -7.86 10.91
C GLU A 70 -6.76 -6.50 11.48
N ALA A 71 -7.10 -5.40 10.81
CA ALA A 71 -6.78 -4.06 11.30
C ALA A 71 -7.43 -3.79 12.67
N MET A 72 -8.70 -4.18 12.83
CA MET A 72 -9.39 -4.04 14.11
C MET A 72 -8.78 -4.93 15.19
N ALA A 73 -8.44 -6.18 14.87
CA ALA A 73 -7.76 -7.08 15.80
C ALA A 73 -6.44 -6.49 16.29
N LYS A 74 -5.66 -5.86 15.40
CA LYS A 74 -4.41 -5.17 15.77
C LYS A 74 -4.62 -3.97 16.69
N VAL A 75 -5.70 -3.21 16.48
CA VAL A 75 -6.07 -2.09 17.37
C VAL A 75 -6.48 -2.61 18.75
N GLN A 76 -7.25 -3.70 18.82
CA GLN A 76 -7.61 -4.32 20.10
C GLN A 76 -6.38 -4.87 20.83
N GLU A 77 -5.47 -5.52 20.11
CA GLU A 77 -4.20 -6.00 20.65
C GLU A 77 -3.34 -4.83 21.18
N PHE A 78 -3.27 -3.73 20.45
CA PHE A 78 -2.60 -2.51 20.92
C PHE A 78 -3.25 -1.96 22.19
N ALA A 79 -4.59 -1.85 22.23
CA ALA A 79 -5.30 -1.35 23.39
C ALA A 79 -5.07 -2.22 24.64
N ALA A 80 -5.16 -3.54 24.50
CA ALA A 80 -4.91 -4.48 25.60
C ALA A 80 -3.47 -4.36 26.14
N ARG A 81 -2.48 -4.20 25.27
CA ARG A 81 -1.07 -4.00 25.67
C ARG A 81 -0.82 -2.66 26.38
N ASN A 82 -1.73 -1.70 26.25
CA ASN A 82 -1.57 -0.32 26.72
C ASN A 82 -2.65 0.11 27.73
N GLU A 83 -3.41 -0.82 28.33
CA GLU A 83 -4.59 -0.52 29.17
C GLU A 83 -4.31 0.49 30.31
N GLY A 84 -3.09 0.49 30.87
CA GLY A 84 -2.69 1.43 31.93
C GLY A 84 -2.15 2.78 31.45
N ASN A 85 -2.09 3.03 30.15
CA ASN A 85 -1.55 4.27 29.60
C ASN A 85 -2.62 5.37 29.58
N PRO A 86 -2.44 6.51 30.27
CA PRO A 86 -3.42 7.59 30.31
C PRO A 86 -3.70 8.21 28.93
N GLU A 87 -2.78 8.07 27.97
CA GLU A 87 -2.93 8.58 26.60
C GLU A 87 -3.69 7.62 25.67
N LEU A 88 -3.92 6.36 26.09
CA LEU A 88 -4.59 5.36 25.25
C LEU A 88 -5.95 5.84 24.70
N PRO A 89 -6.84 6.48 25.49
CA PRO A 89 -8.10 7.01 24.96
C PRO A 89 -7.92 8.01 23.83
N ALA A 90 -6.92 8.90 23.91
CA ALA A 90 -6.63 9.88 22.86
C ALA A 90 -6.09 9.21 21.59
N VAL A 91 -5.23 8.19 21.72
CA VAL A 91 -4.70 7.42 20.59
C VAL A 91 -5.82 6.67 19.86
N LEU A 92 -6.73 6.01 20.60
CA LEU A 92 -7.87 5.31 20.00
C LEU A 92 -8.84 6.27 19.31
N ALA A 93 -9.08 7.44 19.90
CA ALA A 93 -9.88 8.49 19.28
C ALA A 93 -9.25 9.00 17.97
N ALA A 94 -7.93 9.23 17.96
CA ALA A 94 -7.19 9.61 16.77
C ALA A 94 -7.29 8.54 15.66
N PHE A 95 -7.13 7.26 16.02
CA PHE A 95 -7.29 6.15 15.07
C PHE A 95 -8.71 6.10 14.49
N ALA A 96 -9.75 6.21 15.33
CA ALA A 96 -11.13 6.23 14.88
C ALA A 96 -11.42 7.39 13.91
N SER A 97 -10.76 8.54 14.10
CA SER A 97 -10.90 9.71 13.22
C SER A 97 -10.40 9.45 11.79
N LEU A 98 -9.43 8.56 11.58
CA LEU A 98 -8.95 8.19 10.23
C LEU A 98 -10.04 7.49 9.42
N GLY A 99 -10.88 6.67 10.06
CA GLY A 99 -12.04 6.05 9.43
C GLY A 99 -13.11 7.07 9.02
N ALA A 100 -13.36 8.07 9.88
CA ALA A 100 -14.27 9.17 9.57
C ALA A 100 -13.75 10.06 8.42
N LEU A 101 -12.43 10.29 8.35
CA LEU A 101 -11.81 11.00 7.23
C LEU A 101 -12.01 10.22 5.92
N ARG A 102 -11.95 8.88 5.95
CA ARG A 102 -12.19 8.02 4.78
C ARG A 102 -13.64 8.04 4.29
N LEU A 103 -14.61 8.09 5.21
CA LEU A 103 -16.04 8.24 4.87
C LEU A 103 -16.38 9.65 4.36
N ALA A 104 -15.81 10.69 4.97
CA ALA A 104 -15.93 12.07 4.48
C ALA A 104 -15.21 12.26 3.13
N ALA A 105 -14.12 11.53 2.92
CA ALA A 105 -13.39 11.42 1.66
C ALA A 105 -14.05 10.48 0.64
N GLY A 106 -15.33 10.10 0.80
CA GLY A 106 -16.13 9.52 -0.29
C GLY A 106 -16.15 10.40 -1.57
N GLY A 107 -15.77 11.69 -1.47
CA GLY A 107 -15.45 12.55 -2.61
C GLY A 107 -14.08 12.31 -3.26
N VAL A 108 -13.09 11.79 -2.51
CA VAL A 108 -11.71 11.45 -2.92
C VAL A 108 -11.61 10.02 -3.46
N GLU A 109 -12.54 9.12 -3.13
CA GLU A 109 -12.59 7.78 -3.74
C GLU A 109 -12.81 7.81 -5.27
N ARG A 110 -13.28 8.94 -5.83
CA ARG A 110 -13.32 9.15 -7.29
C ARG A 110 -11.99 9.58 -7.91
N SER A 111 -10.98 9.99 -7.14
CA SER A 111 -9.69 10.46 -7.68
C SER A 111 -8.60 9.38 -7.67
N GLY A 112 -8.80 8.29 -6.92
CA GLY A 112 -7.92 7.12 -6.96
C GLY A 112 -6.63 7.21 -6.16
N HIS A 113 -6.35 8.25 -5.35
CA HIS A 113 -5.15 8.31 -4.50
C HIS A 113 -5.31 9.13 -3.21
N PHE A 114 -4.53 8.77 -2.17
CA PHE A 114 -4.34 9.50 -0.90
C PHE A 114 -3.44 10.76 -1.02
N ALA A 115 -2.90 11.04 -2.20
CA ALA A 115 -2.26 12.30 -2.55
C ALA A 115 -2.30 12.42 -4.07
N HIS A 116 -2.79 13.53 -4.59
CA HIS A 116 -2.69 13.86 -6.01
C HIS A 116 -1.19 14.07 -6.31
N LEU A 117 -0.60 13.26 -7.20
CA LEU A 117 0.59 13.71 -7.92
C LEU A 117 0.07 14.57 -9.07
N GLU A 118 0.20 15.88 -8.96
CA GLU A 118 -0.27 16.84 -9.97
C GLU A 118 0.38 16.60 -11.35
N GLU A 119 1.56 15.93 -11.39
CA GLU A 119 2.27 15.60 -12.62
C GLU A 119 2.82 14.15 -12.61
N PRO A 120 2.01 13.14 -13.01
CA PRO A 120 2.41 11.74 -12.98
C PRO A 120 3.61 11.44 -13.88
N GLU A 121 3.79 12.18 -14.98
CA GLU A 121 4.96 12.04 -15.84
C GLU A 121 6.23 12.63 -15.24
N ALA A 122 6.12 13.74 -14.51
CA ALA A 122 7.26 14.35 -13.82
C ALA A 122 7.73 13.45 -12.67
N PHE A 123 6.80 12.84 -11.93
CA PHE A 123 7.12 11.83 -10.93
C PHE A 123 7.80 10.61 -11.55
N ALA A 124 7.27 10.08 -12.65
CA ALA A 124 7.88 8.95 -13.36
C ALA A 124 9.30 9.27 -13.83
N ARG A 125 9.52 10.45 -14.43
CA ARG A 125 10.86 10.93 -14.81
C ARG A 125 11.80 11.03 -13.61
N ALA A 126 11.37 11.61 -12.50
CA ALA A 126 12.18 11.76 -11.31
C ALA A 126 12.61 10.41 -10.70
N VAL A 127 11.75 9.40 -10.72
CA VAL A 127 12.09 8.04 -10.27
C VAL A 127 13.12 7.38 -11.19
N VAL A 128 12.97 7.53 -12.50
CA VAL A 128 13.94 7.00 -13.50
C VAL A 128 15.30 7.68 -13.33
N ASP A 129 15.34 9.00 -13.20
CA ASP A 129 16.58 9.76 -13.01
C ASP A 129 17.31 9.42 -11.71
N PHE A 130 16.56 9.08 -10.65
CA PHE A 130 17.13 8.61 -9.39
C PHE A 130 17.74 7.21 -9.52
N ALA A 131 17.07 6.29 -10.23
CA ALA A 131 17.55 4.92 -10.40
C ALA A 131 18.73 4.80 -11.39
N ALA A 132 18.95 5.81 -12.23
CA ALA A 132 20.05 5.87 -13.19
C ALA A 132 21.37 6.45 -12.63
N ARG A 133 21.41 6.82 -11.34
CA ARG A 133 22.60 7.30 -10.62
C ARG A 133 23.21 6.19 -9.77
#